data_AF-X0JSC2-F1
#
_entry.id   AF-X0JSC2-F1
#
_cell.length_a   1.000
_cell.length_b   1.000
_cell.length_c   1.000
_cell.angle_alpha   90.00
_cell.angle_beta   90.00
_cell.angle_gamma   90.00
#
_symmetry.space_group_name_H-M   'P 1'
#
loop_
_entity.id
_entity.type
_entity.pdbx_description
1 polymer ?
#
loop_
_entity_poly.entity_id
_entity_poly.type
_entity_poly.pdbx_seq_one_letter_code
_entity_poly.pdbx_strand_id
1 'polypeptide(L)'
;MIGNSFASLAGEKETLLPERYLDLKREIIGDKSNQDALTAAWARLTARLAELSDEIEEKQQRTIPEANYHELVENPSFELVQRIRQCGSVVIRKTVSQEQVSNPDFHPKTTR
;
A
#
# COMPACT_ATOMS: atom_id res chain seq x y z
N MET A 1 -15.26 -4.84 5.98
CA MET A 1 -15.42 -4.51 7.42
C MET A 1 -14.09 -3.89 7.87
N ILE A 2 -13.95 -2.56 7.80
CA ILE A 2 -12.71 -1.82 8.18
C ILE A 2 -13.02 -0.47 8.88
N GLY A 3 -14.25 0.08 8.76
CA GLY A 3 -14.63 1.33 9.43
C GLY A 3 -14.99 1.24 10.91
N ASN A 4 -15.15 0.03 11.47
CA ASN A 4 -15.61 -0.17 12.85
C ASN A 4 -14.49 -0.12 13.91
N SER A 5 -13.22 -0.15 13.48
CA SER A 5 -12.09 -0.28 14.40
C SER A 5 -11.61 1.08 14.95
N PHE A 6 -11.88 2.18 14.25
CA PHE A 6 -11.34 3.50 14.61
C PHE A 6 -12.16 4.24 15.66
N ALA A 7 -13.49 4.07 15.68
CA ALA A 7 -14.36 4.74 16.65
C ALA A 7 -14.22 4.17 18.08
N SER A 8 -14.02 2.85 18.20
CA SER A 8 -13.90 2.17 19.50
C SER A 8 -12.64 2.59 20.28
N LEU A 9 -11.56 2.98 19.59
CA LEU A 9 -10.31 3.45 20.21
C LEU A 9 -10.39 4.91 20.69
N ALA A 10 -11.32 5.71 20.16
CA ALA A 10 -11.43 7.14 20.43
C ALA A 10 -12.34 7.49 21.62
N GLY A 11 -13.02 6.50 22.24
CA GLY A 11 -13.96 6.74 23.34
C GLY A 11 -15.22 7.53 22.94
N GLU A 12 -15.42 7.79 21.65
CA GLU A 12 -16.59 8.48 21.12
C GLU A 12 -17.76 7.49 20.98
N LYS A 13 -18.96 7.93 21.40
CA LYS A 13 -20.20 7.18 21.20
C LYS A 13 -20.37 6.90 19.71
N GLU A 14 -20.48 5.62 19.37
CA GLU A 14 -20.69 5.12 18.01
C GLU A 14 -21.93 5.79 17.39
N THR A 15 -21.71 6.85 16.60
CA THR A 15 -22.78 7.46 15.82
C THR A 15 -23.10 6.51 14.68
N LEU A 16 -24.31 5.96 14.68
CA LEU A 16 -24.80 5.14 13.58
C LEU A 16 -24.69 5.93 12.28
N LEU A 17 -24.01 5.33 11.29
CA LEU A 17 -23.90 5.94 9.97
C LEU A 17 -25.30 6.12 9.36
N PRO A 18 -25.56 7.23 8.65
CA PRO A 18 -26.84 7.46 7.98
C PRO A 18 -27.26 6.30 7.07
N GLU A 19 -28.57 6.01 7.03
CA GLU A 19 -29.16 4.88 6.31
C GLU A 19 -28.80 4.83 4.81
N ARG A 20 -28.59 6.00 4.19
CA ARG A 20 -28.12 6.12 2.79
C ARG A 20 -26.85 5.30 2.49
N TYR A 21 -25.98 5.07 3.48
CA TYR A 21 -24.76 4.27 3.29
C TYR A 21 -25.05 2.76 3.30
N LEU A 22 -26.13 2.31 3.94
CA LEU A 22 -26.60 0.94 3.84
C LEU A 22 -27.21 0.69 2.46
N ASP A 23 -28.02 1.63 1.98
CA ASP A 23 -28.62 1.54 0.64
C ASP A 23 -27.55 1.54 -0.45
N LEU A 24 -26.55 2.42 -0.35
CA LEU A 24 -25.43 2.44 -1.27
C LEU A 24 -24.65 1.12 -1.27
N LYS A 25 -24.43 0.50 -0.12
CA LYS A 25 -23.77 -0.82 -0.05
C LYS A 25 -24.60 -1.90 -0.72
N ARG A 26 -25.92 -1.89 -0.54
CA ARG A 26 -26.84 -2.83 -1.19
C ARG A 26 -26.83 -2.65 -2.71
N GLU A 27 -26.82 -1.41 -3.18
CA GLU A 27 -26.74 -1.08 -4.61
C GLU A 27 -25.42 -1.54 -5.22
N ILE A 28 -24.27 -1.24 -4.58
CA ILE A 28 -22.94 -1.61 -5.10
C ILE A 28 -22.75 -3.13 -5.16
N ILE A 29 -23.19 -3.85 -4.13
CA ILE A 29 -23.01 -5.32 -4.10
C ILE A 29 -24.02 -5.99 -5.03
N GLY A 30 -25.24 -5.48 -5.11
CA GLY A 30 -26.28 -6.00 -5.98
C GLY A 30 -26.83 -7.35 -5.49
N ASP A 31 -26.89 -8.32 -6.40
CA ASP A 31 -27.57 -9.59 -6.18
C ASP A 31 -26.81 -10.58 -5.27
N LYS A 32 -27.49 -11.69 -4.95
CA LYS A 32 -26.94 -12.71 -4.06
C LYS A 32 -25.67 -13.37 -4.62
N SER A 33 -25.58 -13.52 -5.93
CA SER A 33 -24.39 -14.11 -6.57
C SER A 33 -23.16 -13.22 -6.38
N ASN A 34 -23.33 -11.91 -6.55
CA ASN A 34 -22.26 -10.94 -6.30
C ASN A 34 -21.90 -10.84 -4.82
N GLN A 35 -22.87 -10.96 -3.91
CA GLN A 35 -22.59 -11.01 -2.45
C GLN A 35 -21.70 -12.21 -2.10
N ASP A 36 -22.00 -13.38 -2.65
CA ASP A 36 -21.24 -14.60 -2.39
C ASP A 36 -19.85 -14.51 -3.04
N ALA A 37 -19.74 -14.00 -4.26
CA ALA A 37 -18.47 -13.75 -4.94
C ALA A 37 -17.59 -12.74 -4.19
N LEU A 38 -18.18 -11.65 -3.68
CA LEU A 38 -17.48 -10.65 -2.86
C LEU A 38 -16.95 -11.28 -1.57
N THR A 39 -17.77 -12.10 -0.90
CA THR A 39 -17.37 -12.77 0.34
C THR A 39 -16.21 -13.73 0.11
N ALA A 40 -16.28 -14.54 -0.96
CA ALA A 40 -15.20 -15.44 -1.35
C ALA A 40 -13.92 -14.69 -1.73
N ALA A 41 -14.03 -13.61 -2.51
CA ALA A 41 -12.90 -12.77 -2.89
C ALA A 41 -12.26 -12.09 -1.67
N TRP A 42 -13.08 -11.62 -0.72
CA TRP A 42 -12.62 -11.02 0.51
C TRP A 42 -11.86 -12.02 1.38
N ALA A 43 -12.39 -13.23 1.57
CA ALA A 43 -11.72 -14.29 2.32
C ALA A 43 -10.35 -14.63 1.73
N ARG A 44 -10.29 -14.78 0.39
CA ARG A 44 -9.02 -15.00 -0.32
C ARG A 44 -8.05 -13.83 -0.15
N LEU A 45 -8.54 -12.60 -0.23
CA LEU A 45 -7.71 -11.39 -0.06
C LEU A 45 -7.14 -11.33 1.37
N THR A 46 -7.95 -11.54 2.39
CA THR A 46 -7.50 -11.50 3.78
C THR A 46 -6.49 -12.60 4.10
N ALA A 47 -6.67 -13.80 3.54
CA ALA A 47 -5.69 -14.88 3.68
C ALA A 47 -4.34 -14.48 3.03
N ARG A 48 -4.36 -13.93 1.82
CA ARG A 48 -3.15 -13.49 1.15
C ARG A 48 -2.46 -12.32 1.88
N LEU A 49 -3.23 -11.41 2.46
CA LEU A 49 -2.69 -10.31 3.27
C LEU A 49 -2.03 -10.81 4.56
N ALA A 50 -2.55 -11.87 5.19
CA ALA A 50 -1.92 -12.48 6.34
C ALA A 50 -0.54 -13.06 5.98
N GLU A 51 -0.47 -13.85 4.91
CA GLU A 51 0.82 -14.39 4.41
C GLU A 51 1.83 -13.28 4.11
N LEU A 52 1.39 -12.22 3.42
CA LEU A 52 2.26 -11.08 3.12
C LEU A 52 2.70 -10.33 4.38
N SER A 53 1.84 -10.24 5.40
CA SER A 53 2.20 -9.62 6.68
C SER A 53 3.32 -10.39 7.36
N ASP A 54 3.24 -11.72 7.38
CA ASP A 54 4.29 -12.59 7.96
C ASP A 54 5.61 -12.43 7.19
N GLU A 55 5.56 -12.39 5.85
CA GLU A 55 6.73 -12.12 5.01
C GLU A 55 7.37 -10.74 5.30
N ILE A 56 6.55 -9.71 5.53
CA ILE A 56 7.01 -8.35 5.85
C ILE A 56 7.66 -8.32 7.23
N GLU A 57 7.07 -9.01 8.20
CA GLU A 57 7.60 -9.11 9.56
C GLU A 57 8.97 -9.80 9.58
N GLU A 58 9.13 -10.87 8.78
CA GLU A 58 10.41 -11.57 8.61
C GLU A 58 11.47 -10.71 7.91
N LYS A 59 11.12 -10.05 6.79
CA LYS A 59 12.05 -9.28 5.95
C LYS A 59 12.37 -7.89 6.52
N GLN A 60 11.51 -7.35 7.38
CA GLN A 60 11.60 -6.00 7.93
C GLN A 60 11.93 -4.95 6.85
N GLN A 61 13.01 -4.18 7.05
CA GLN A 61 13.44 -3.11 6.14
C GLN A 61 13.82 -3.62 4.73
N ARG A 62 14.16 -4.91 4.58
CA ARG A 62 14.52 -5.51 3.28
C ARG A 62 13.31 -5.80 2.40
N THR A 63 12.10 -5.61 2.93
CA THR A 63 10.85 -5.71 2.17
C THR A 63 10.81 -4.67 1.06
N ILE A 64 11.17 -3.43 1.37
CA ILE A 64 11.15 -2.33 0.40
C ILE A 64 12.29 -2.57 -0.60
N PRO A 65 12.01 -2.64 -1.91
CA PRO A 65 13.07 -2.80 -2.91
C PRO A 65 13.99 -1.59 -2.87
N GLU A 66 15.29 -1.84 -3.00
CA GLU A 66 16.31 -0.82 -3.13
C GLU A 66 16.98 -0.94 -4.50
N ALA A 67 17.26 0.19 -5.14
CA ALA A 67 17.98 0.25 -6.41
C ALA A 67 18.89 1.48 -6.47
N ASN A 68 19.97 1.41 -7.25
CA ASN A 68 20.72 2.62 -7.60
C ASN A 68 19.98 3.41 -8.68
N TYR A 69 20.13 4.75 -8.70
CA TYR A 69 19.50 5.61 -9.72
C TYR A 69 19.75 5.12 -11.15
N HIS A 70 20.99 4.76 -11.46
CA HIS A 70 21.40 4.26 -12.77
C HIS A 70 20.75 2.91 -13.14
N GLU A 71 20.58 2.01 -12.16
CA GLU A 71 19.89 0.72 -12.38
C GLU A 71 18.41 0.93 -12.69
N LEU A 72 17.78 1.94 -12.08
CA LEU A 72 16.37 2.24 -12.30
C LEU A 72 16.13 2.98 -13.63
N VAL A 73 17.02 3.89 -14.01
CA VAL A 73 16.81 4.79 -15.17
C VAL A 73 17.24 4.16 -16.49
N GLU A 74 18.34 3.41 -16.51
CA GLU A 74 18.89 2.94 -17.78
C GLU A 74 18.31 1.61 -18.23
N ASN A 75 18.25 0.62 -17.34
CA ASN A 75 17.71 -0.70 -17.68
C ASN A 75 17.26 -1.46 -16.41
N PRO A 76 16.08 -1.14 -15.87
CA PRO A 76 15.59 -1.81 -14.68
C PRO A 76 15.27 -3.27 -15.00
N SER A 77 15.75 -4.19 -14.16
CA SER A 77 15.43 -5.60 -14.30
C SER A 77 13.93 -5.84 -14.15
N PHE A 78 13.40 -6.85 -14.85
CA PHE A 78 11.98 -7.23 -14.72
C PHE A 78 11.61 -7.51 -13.26
N GLU A 79 12.49 -8.20 -12.53
CA GLU A 79 12.31 -8.51 -11.11
C GLU A 79 12.19 -7.24 -10.25
N LEU A 80 13.05 -6.24 -10.47
CA LEU A 80 12.98 -4.98 -9.76
C LEU A 80 11.65 -4.28 -10.02
N VAL A 81 11.21 -4.19 -11.28
CA VAL A 81 9.92 -3.56 -11.63
C VAL A 81 8.74 -4.31 -10.99
N GLN A 82 8.77 -5.64 -10.98
CA GLN A 82 7.73 -6.44 -10.33
C GLN A 82 7.68 -6.18 -8.82
N ARG A 83 8.84 -6.16 -8.15
CA ARG A 83 8.90 -5.87 -6.72
C ARG A 83 8.41 -4.47 -6.39
N ILE A 84 8.75 -3.46 -7.19
CA ILE A 84 8.24 -2.09 -7.03
C ILE A 84 6.71 -2.06 -7.16
N ARG A 85 6.15 -2.74 -8.17
CA ARG A 85 4.68 -2.82 -8.36
C ARG A 85 3.98 -3.55 -7.22
N GLN A 86 4.59 -4.60 -6.69
CA GLN A 86 4.04 -5.37 -5.58
C GLN A 86 4.11 -4.59 -4.25
N CYS A 87 5.22 -3.88 -3.99
CA CYS A 87 5.41 -3.12 -2.75
C CYS A 87 4.78 -1.72 -2.79
N GLY A 88 4.53 -1.16 -3.98
CA GLY A 88 4.06 0.22 -4.17
C GLY A 88 5.08 1.30 -3.81
N SER A 89 6.32 0.94 -3.47
CA SER A 89 7.38 1.85 -3.01
C SER A 89 8.78 1.31 -3.35
N VAL A 90 9.80 2.18 -3.36
CA VAL A 90 11.22 1.85 -3.63
C VAL A 90 12.16 2.87 -2.98
N VAL A 91 13.32 2.43 -2.50
CA VAL A 91 14.42 3.30 -2.08
C VAL A 91 15.43 3.44 -3.22
N ILE A 92 15.68 4.67 -3.67
CA ILE A 92 16.67 4.93 -4.72
C ILE A 92 17.93 5.51 -4.08
N ARG A 93 19.05 4.80 -4.21
CA ARG A 93 20.36 5.22 -3.71
C ARG A 93 21.18 5.89 -4.82
N LYS A 94 22.16 6.70 -4.41
CA LYS A 94 23.10 7.41 -5.31
C LYS A 94 22.40 8.30 -6.34
N THR A 95 21.30 8.94 -5.93
CA THR A 95 20.57 9.93 -6.73
C THR A 95 21.32 11.24 -6.90
N VAL A 96 22.24 11.54 -5.98
CA VAL A 96 23.09 12.73 -5.96
C VAL A 96 24.52 12.33 -5.60
N SER A 97 25.51 13.01 -6.18
CA SER A 97 26.92 12.78 -5.82
C SER A 97 27.19 13.27 -4.39
N GLN A 98 28.14 12.65 -3.69
CA GLN A 98 28.49 13.02 -2.30
C GLN A 98 28.85 14.52 -2.17
N GLU A 99 29.43 15.10 -3.20
CA GLU A 99 29.79 16.52 -3.31
C GLU A 99 28.55 17.43 -3.29
N GLN A 100 27.42 16.99 -3.83
CA GLN A 100 26.16 17.73 -3.81
C GLN A 100 25.41 17.62 -2.47
N VAL A 101 25.59 16.50 -1.76
CA VAL A 101 24.97 16.25 -0.43
C VAL A 101 25.62 17.09 0.67
N SER A 102 26.92 17.37 0.54
CA SER A 102 27.67 18.16 1.52
C SER A 102 27.49 19.68 1.38
N ASN A 103 26.72 20.12 0.37
CA ASN A 103 26.46 21.53 0.12
C ASN A 103 25.16 21.98 0.84
N PRO A 104 25.22 22.93 1.79
CA PRO A 104 24.05 23.34 2.59
C PRO A 104 22.88 23.93 1.79
N ASP A 105 23.09 24.32 0.53
CA ASP A 105 22.06 24.90 -0.35
C ASP A 105 21.36 23.89 -1.28
N PHE A 106 21.58 22.57 -1.09
CA PHE A 106 20.95 21.56 -1.95
C PHE A 106 19.46 21.35 -1.62
N HIS A 107 18.59 21.84 -2.49
CA HIS A 107 17.15 21.51 -2.48
C HIS A 107 16.87 20.39 -3.49
N PRO A 108 16.42 19.18 -3.07
CA PRO A 108 16.07 18.12 -4.00
C PRO A 108 14.87 18.56 -4.83
N LYS A 109 15.02 18.56 -6.17
CA LYS A 109 13.90 18.77 -7.07
C LYS A 109 12.98 17.55 -7.03
N THR A 110 11.89 17.64 -6.27
CA THR A 110 10.77 16.71 -6.38
C THR A 110 10.08 16.96 -7.72
N THR A 111 10.31 16.09 -8.69
CA THR A 111 9.51 16.03 -9.91
C THR A 111 8.17 15.40 -9.57
N ARG A 112 7.10 16.12 -9.87
CA ARG A 112 5.69 15.76 -9.65
C ARG A 112 5.16 14.85 -10.74
#